data_AF-A0A6F9E7X2-F1
#
_entry.id   AF-A0A6F9E7X2-F1
#
_cell.length_a   1.000
_cell.length_b   1.000
_cell.length_c   1.000
_cell.angle_alpha   90.00
_cell.angle_beta   90.00
_cell.angle_gamma   90.00
#
_symmetry.space_group_name_H-M   'P 1'
#
loop_
_entity.id
_entity.type
_entity.pdbx_description
1 polymer ?
#
loop_
_entity_poly.entity_id
_entity_poly.type
_entity_poly.pdbx_seq_one_letter_code
_entity_poly.pdbx_strand_id
1 'polypeptide(L)' 'MNQVYGSMVPTKAAAILQQMTPQEAAAALQGLSTDDRAAILEKMDPKTAAAVIQIMGRAGQ' A
#
# COMPACT_ATOMS: atom_id res chain seq x y z
N MET A 1 -9.58 -1.76 16.12
CA MET A 1 -10.46 -2.20 15.02
C MET A 1 -9.81 -1.86 13.65
N ASN A 2 -8.73 -2.54 13.25
CA ASN A 2 -8.09 -2.27 11.92
C ASN A 2 -7.67 -3.55 11.16
N GLN A 3 -8.26 -4.70 11.47
CA GLN A 3 -7.87 -6.00 10.86
C GLN A 3 -8.47 -6.25 9.47
N VAL A 4 -9.19 -5.30 8.88
CA VAL A 4 -9.88 -5.52 7.60
C VAL A 4 -8.88 -5.73 6.45
N TYR A 5 -7.69 -5.12 6.52
CA TYR A 5 -6.67 -5.25 5.48
C TYR A 5 -5.62 -6.33 5.76
N GLY A 6 -5.32 -6.64 7.04
CA GLY A 6 -4.37 -7.71 7.40
C GLY A 6 -4.90 -9.13 7.15
N SER A 7 -6.22 -9.29 7.05
CA SER A 7 -6.85 -10.56 6.66
C SER A 7 -7.24 -10.61 5.17
N MET A 8 -7.02 -9.54 4.40
CA MET A 8 -7.23 -9.55 2.95
C MET A 8 -5.98 -10.10 2.25
N VAL A 9 -6.19 -11.01 1.30
CA VAL A 9 -5.10 -11.53 0.45
C VAL A 9 -4.38 -10.33 -0.19
N PRO A 10 -3.03 -10.22 -0.09
CA PRO A 10 -2.26 -9.06 -0.56
C PRO A 10 -2.58 -8.66 -2.01
N THR A 11 -2.88 -9.64 -2.86
CA THR A 11 -3.29 -9.44 -4.25
C THR A 11 -4.58 -8.62 -4.40
N LYS A 12 -5.57 -8.82 -3.53
CA LYS A 12 -6.83 -8.04 -3.57
C LYS A 12 -6.61 -6.62 -3.08
N ALA A 13 -5.85 -6.44 -2.01
CA ALA A 13 -5.49 -5.11 -1.53
C ALA A 13 -4.70 -4.33 -2.60
N ALA A 14 -3.72 -4.96 -3.26
CA ALA A 14 -2.97 -4.35 -4.34
C ALA A 14 -3.86 -3.93 -5.52
N ALA A 15 -4.83 -4.77 -5.92
CA ALA A 15 -5.77 -4.44 -6.98
C ALA A 15 -6.64 -3.21 -6.63
N ILE A 16 -7.12 -3.11 -5.38
CA ILE A 16 -7.94 -1.98 -4.93
C ILE A 16 -7.09 -0.69 -4.84
N LEU A 17 -5.93 -0.77 -4.19
CA LEU A 17 -5.06 0.38 -3.96
C LEU A 17 -4.48 0.96 -5.25
N GLN A 18 -4.29 0.15 -6.29
CA GLN A 18 -3.86 0.64 -7.61
C GLN A 18 -4.96 1.37 -8.39
N GLN A 19 -6.22 1.24 -7.97
CA GLN A 19 -7.33 2.03 -8.53
C GLN A 19 -7.48 3.38 -7.81
N MET A 20 -6.81 3.57 -6.67
CA MET A 20 -6.78 4.82 -5.91
C MET A 20 -5.66 5.74 -6.41
N THR A 21 -5.68 7.00 -5.95
CA THR A 21 -4.52 7.86 -6.15
C THR A 21 -3.32 7.34 -5.35
N PRO A 22 -2.07 7.56 -5.82
CA PRO A 22 -0.88 7.13 -5.09
C PRO A 22 -0.80 7.69 -3.66
N GLN A 23 -1.39 8.87 -3.42
CA GLN A 23 -1.47 9.51 -2.11
C GLN A 23 -2.41 8.76 -1.15
N GLU A 24 -3.62 8.40 -1.62
CA GLU A 24 -4.57 7.62 -0.83
C GLU A 24 -4.03 6.22 -0.53
N ALA A 25 -3.40 5.58 -1.53
CA ALA A 25 -2.78 4.28 -1.35
C ALA A 25 -1.65 4.32 -0.31
N ALA A 26 -0.79 5.35 -0.36
CA ALA A 26 0.25 5.56 0.64
C ALA A 26 -0.33 5.72 2.06
N ALA A 27 -1.39 6.51 2.22
CA ALA A 27 -2.05 6.71 3.51
C ALA A 27 -2.68 5.40 4.03
N ALA A 28 -3.31 4.61 3.17
CA ALA A 28 -3.87 3.30 3.53
C ALA A 28 -2.77 2.31 3.99
N LEU A 29 -1.59 2.34 3.36
CA LEU A 29 -0.45 1.50 3.72
C LEU A 29 0.30 1.95 4.98
N GLN A 30 0.14 3.19 5.43
CA GLN A 30 0.80 3.68 6.66
C GLN A 30 0.28 3.02 7.93
N GLY A 31 -0.97 2.53 7.93
CA GLY A 31 -1.58 1.83 9.06
C GLY A 31 -1.27 0.32 9.14
N LEU A 32 -0.45 -0.20 8.21
CA LEU A 32 -0.12 -1.62 8.11
C LEU A 32 1.28 -1.93 8.67
N SER A 33 1.49 -3.18 9.05
CA SER A 33 2.82 -3.69 9.37
C SER A 33 3.73 -3.57 8.16
N THR A 34 5.04 -3.50 8.40
CA THR A 34 6.02 -3.43 7.30
C THR A 34 5.94 -4.66 6.39
N ASP A 35 5.66 -5.84 6.96
CA ASP A 35 5.48 -7.10 6.23
C ASP A 35 4.26 -7.08 5.31
N ASP A 36 3.08 -6.73 5.85
CA ASP A 36 1.83 -6.60 5.07
C ASP A 36 1.98 -5.59 3.93
N ARG A 37 2.60 -4.44 4.23
CA ARG A 37 2.87 -3.41 3.23
C ARG A 37 3.80 -3.92 2.13
N ALA A 38 4.89 -4.60 2.49
CA ALA A 38 5.82 -5.18 1.52
C ALA A 38 5.12 -6.21 0.63
N ALA A 39 4.32 -7.10 1.21
CA ALA A 39 3.53 -8.09 0.49
C ALA A 39 2.55 -7.45 -0.49
N ILE A 40 1.89 -6.36 -0.11
CA ILE A 40 0.96 -5.63 -0.99
C ILE A 40 1.70 -4.90 -2.12
N LEU A 41 2.78 -4.19 -1.81
CA LEU A 41 3.60 -3.49 -2.80
C LEU A 41 4.20 -4.46 -3.83
N GLU A 42 4.59 -5.67 -3.41
CA GLU A 42 5.08 -6.72 -4.31
C GLU A 42 4.03 -7.17 -5.33
N LYS A 43 2.74 -7.11 -4.98
CA LYS A 43 1.64 -7.45 -5.90
C LYS A 43 1.18 -6.28 -6.76
N MET A 44 1.75 -5.08 -6.59
CA MET A 44 1.40 -3.91 -7.39
C MET A 44 2.13 -3.86 -8.73
N ASP A 45 1.60 -3.11 -9.70
CA ASP A 45 2.39 -2.67 -10.85
C ASP A 45 3.62 -1.88 -10.34
N PRO A 46 4.83 -2.15 -10.86
CA PRO A 46 6.06 -1.54 -10.38
C PRO A 46 6.07 0.00 -10.47
N LYS A 47 5.38 0.59 -11.46
CA LYS A 47 5.31 2.06 -11.59
C LYS A 47 4.44 2.66 -10.48
N THR A 48 3.31 2.01 -10.20
CA THR A 48 2.41 2.44 -9.12
C THR A 48 3.06 2.24 -7.75
N ALA A 49 3.71 1.10 -7.52
CA ALA A 49 4.45 0.83 -6.28
C ALA A 49 5.54 1.89 -6.04
N ALA A 50 6.32 2.23 -7.07
CA ALA A 50 7.34 3.26 -6.96
C ALA A 50 6.76 4.63 -6.58
N ALA A 51 5.64 5.04 -7.19
CA ALA A 51 4.96 6.30 -6.87
C ALA A 51 4.48 6.32 -5.41
N VAL A 52 3.89 5.23 -4.93
CA VAL A 52 3.44 5.08 -3.55
C VAL A 52 4.62 5.14 -2.57
N ILE A 53 5.71 4.42 -2.85
CA ILE A 53 6.93 4.42 -2.02
C ILE A 53 7.54 5.82 -1.94
N GLN A 54 7.60 6.56 -3.05
CA GLN A 54 8.10 7.93 -3.10
C GLN A 54 7.30 8.85 -2.17
N ILE A 55 5.97 8.72 -2.14
CA ILE A 55 5.10 9.52 -1.26
C ILE A 55 5.32 9.13 0.21
N MET A 56 5.37 7.84 0.51
CA MET A 56 5.60 7.35 1.88
C MET A 56 6.96 7.80 2.43
N GLY A 57 8.02 7.78 1.61
CA GLY A 57 9.34 8.28 1.98
C GLY A 57 9.39 9.80 2.19
N ARG A 58 8.44 10.54 1.61
CA ARG A 58 8.33 12.00 1.77
C ARG A 58 7.50 12.41 2.98
N ALA A 59 6.59 11.55 3.45
CA ALA A 59 5.72 11.79 4.60
C ALA A 59 6.40 11.61 5.97
N GLY A 60 7.66 11.17 5.99
CA GLY A 60 8.48 11.02 7.21
C GLY A 60 9.53 12.12 7.41
N GLN A 61 9.46 13.24 6.67
CA GLN A 61 10.32 14.43 6.83
C GLN A 61 9.54 15.58 7.44
#